data_AF-A0A3A4QRJ6-F1
#
_entry.id   AF-A0A3A4QRJ6-F1
#
_cell.length_a   1.000
_cell.length_b   1.000
_cell.length_c   1.000
_cell.angle_alpha   90.00
_cell.angle_beta   90.00
_cell.angle_gamma   90.00
#
_symmetry.space_group_name_H-M   'P 1'
#
loop_
_entity.id
_entity.type
_entity.pdbx_description
1 polymer ?
#
loop_
_entity_poly.entity_id
_entity_poly.type
_entity_poly.pdbx_seq_one_letter_code
_entity_poly.pdbx_strand_id
1 'polypeptide(L)'
;MIEVIIDSIRVHLMAPQRVVVLKQTNSERYLTIWVGPYEAESITVALQEVEMVRPLTHDLLKNIFGAFNARVIRVEIVKLQDDIFYGNIVAEADGREIHIDSRPSDAIAIAVRAHVPILVHSSVMEAAGMTPDQDMPETSAPAAKEPPPLSEDANDRLSVFKDFIDKLDIDNPDKDKPDSDST
;
A
#
# COMPACT_ATOMS: atom_id res chain seq x y z
N MET A 1 18.10 10.75 -8.54
CA MET A 1 16.81 10.59 -7.83
C MET A 1 16.02 11.88 -7.99
N ILE A 2 14.69 11.78 -8.12
CA ILE A 2 13.76 12.90 -8.27
C ILE A 2 12.91 12.95 -7.00
N GLU A 3 12.86 14.10 -6.33
CA GLU A 3 12.01 14.27 -5.15
C GLU A 3 10.55 14.47 -5.55
N VAL A 4 9.67 13.80 -4.82
CA VAL A 4 8.22 13.85 -5.03
C VAL A 4 7.49 14.05 -3.70
N ILE A 5 6.30 14.62 -3.80
CA ILE A 5 5.35 14.79 -2.70
C ILE A 5 4.08 13.98 -2.98
N ILE A 6 3.36 13.61 -1.92
CA ILE A 6 2.02 13.01 -2.08
C ILE A 6 1.05 14.14 -2.44
N ASP A 7 0.53 14.11 -3.67
CA ASP A 7 -0.46 15.07 -4.15
C ASP A 7 -1.87 14.70 -3.67
N SER A 8 -2.26 13.43 -3.88
CA SER A 8 -3.58 12.94 -3.51
C SER A 8 -3.61 11.42 -3.35
N ILE A 9 -4.55 10.92 -2.56
CA ILE A 9 -4.92 9.50 -2.51
C ILE A 9 -6.35 9.41 -3.02
N ARG A 10 -6.57 8.75 -4.17
CA ARG A 10 -7.88 8.67 -4.82
C ARG A 10 -8.51 7.30 -4.66
N VAL A 11 -9.83 7.29 -4.59
CA VAL A 11 -10.65 6.09 -4.43
C VAL A 11 -11.22 5.68 -5.77
N HIS A 12 -11.04 4.41 -6.15
CA HIS A 12 -11.74 3.85 -7.29
C HIS A 12 -13.17 3.48 -6.86
N LEU A 13 -14.20 4.04 -7.50
CA LEU A 13 -15.60 3.85 -7.08
C LEU A 13 -16.11 2.42 -7.31
N MET A 14 -15.53 1.71 -8.30
CA MET A 14 -15.99 0.37 -8.69
C MET A 14 -15.08 -0.77 -8.21
N ALA A 15 -13.92 -0.46 -7.62
CA ALA A 15 -12.94 -1.46 -7.22
C ALA A 15 -12.37 -1.13 -5.83
N PRO A 16 -11.99 -2.13 -5.02
CA PRO A 16 -11.43 -1.88 -3.69
C PRO A 16 -10.04 -1.22 -3.73
N GLN A 17 -9.44 -1.10 -4.91
CA GLN A 17 -8.13 -0.47 -5.10
C GLN A 17 -8.17 1.04 -4.85
N ARG A 18 -7.02 1.57 -4.48
CA ARG A 18 -6.76 2.99 -4.27
C ARG A 18 -5.54 3.38 -5.09
N VAL A 19 -5.44 4.65 -5.45
CA VAL A 19 -4.28 5.17 -6.16
C VAL A 19 -3.64 6.28 -5.35
N VAL A 20 -2.33 6.14 -5.10
CA VAL A 20 -1.50 7.21 -4.54
C VAL A 20 -0.92 7.99 -5.72
N VAL A 21 -1.15 9.30 -5.74
CA VAL A 21 -0.63 10.22 -6.74
C VAL A 21 0.56 10.95 -6.13
N LEU A 22 1.73 10.76 -6.72
CA LEU A 22 2.96 11.44 -6.36
C LEU A 22 3.25 12.53 -7.38
N LYS A 23 3.55 13.74 -6.94
CA LYS A 23 3.90 14.88 -7.81
C LYS A 23 5.36 15.24 -7.62
N GLN A 24 6.09 15.46 -8.70
CA GLN A 24 7.43 16.03 -8.64
C GLN A 24 7.38 17.47 -8.10
N THR A 25 8.17 17.79 -7.07
CA THR A 25 8.06 19.06 -6.31
C THR A 25 8.09 20.34 -7.17
N ASN A 26 8.82 20.32 -8.30
CA ASN A 26 9.04 21.49 -9.17
C ASN A 26 8.58 21.27 -10.61
N SER A 27 7.62 20.36 -10.84
CA SER A 27 7.15 20.03 -12.19
C SER A 27 5.69 19.55 -12.16
N GLU A 28 4.95 19.80 -13.24
CA GLU A 28 3.64 19.18 -13.48
C GLU A 28 3.82 17.74 -14.00
N ARG A 29 4.59 16.94 -13.26
CA ARG A 29 4.86 15.54 -13.57
C ARG A 29 4.43 14.68 -12.39
N TYR A 30 3.67 13.65 -12.70
CA TYR A 30 2.98 12.82 -11.73
C TYR A 30 3.36 11.36 -11.92
N LEU A 31 3.46 10.61 -10.83
CA LEU A 31 3.58 9.16 -10.81
C LEU A 31 2.40 8.60 -10.02
N THR A 32 1.69 7.63 -10.58
CA THR A 32 0.57 6.98 -9.91
C THR A 32 0.95 5.56 -9.49
N ILE A 33 0.59 5.18 -8.27
CA ILE A 33 0.85 3.84 -7.72
C ILE A 33 -0.45 3.28 -7.16
N TRP A 34 -0.85 2.13 -7.71
CA TRP A 34 -1.99 1.38 -7.20
C TRP A 34 -1.63 0.68 -5.89
N VAL A 35 -2.48 0.82 -4.89
CA VAL A 35 -2.31 0.21 -3.57
C VAL A 35 -3.63 -0.38 -3.08
N GLY A 36 -3.53 -1.29 -2.11
CA GLY A 36 -4.72 -1.83 -1.44
C GLY A 36 -5.38 -0.80 -0.51
N PRO A 37 -6.62 -1.07 -0.08
CA PRO A 37 -7.37 -0.15 0.79
C PRO A 37 -6.68 0.07 2.15
N TYR A 38 -6.08 -0.99 2.73
CA TYR A 38 -5.42 -0.90 4.03
C TYR A 38 -4.11 -0.11 3.96
N GLU A 39 -3.36 -0.24 2.87
CA GLU A 39 -2.16 0.55 2.62
C GLU A 39 -2.50 2.03 2.47
N ALA A 40 -3.50 2.35 1.64
CA ALA A 40 -3.96 3.73 1.47
C ALA A 40 -4.46 4.34 2.78
N GLU A 41 -5.21 3.58 3.59
CA GLU A 41 -5.69 4.02 4.90
C GLU A 41 -4.52 4.35 5.83
N SER A 42 -3.50 3.48 5.90
CA SER A 42 -2.31 3.72 6.73
C SER A 42 -1.56 5.00 6.34
N ILE A 43 -1.48 5.31 5.05
CA ILE A 43 -0.87 6.56 4.57
C ILE A 43 -1.77 7.74 4.90
N THR A 44 -3.09 7.61 4.70
CA THR A 44 -4.07 8.68 4.94
C THR A 44 -4.08 9.11 6.40
N VAL A 45 -4.12 8.16 7.34
CA VAL A 45 -4.06 8.44 8.78
C VAL A 45 -2.78 9.21 9.15
N ALA A 46 -1.64 8.86 8.56
CA ALA A 46 -0.40 9.58 8.80
C ALA A 46 -0.39 10.99 8.23
N LEU A 47 -0.97 11.19 7.03
CA LEU A 47 -1.10 12.51 6.40
C LEU A 47 -2.02 13.45 7.17
N GLN A 48 -2.99 12.91 7.90
CA GLN A 48 -3.88 13.69 8.76
C GLN A 48 -3.23 14.11 10.08
N GLU A 49 -2.01 13.66 10.37
CA GLU A 49 -1.27 13.92 11.61
C GLU A 49 -2.09 13.60 12.89
N VAL A 50 -2.97 12.60 12.81
CA VAL A 50 -3.80 12.19 13.94
C VAL A 50 -2.97 11.34 14.90
N GLU A 51 -2.81 11.82 16.14
CA GLU A 51 -2.18 11.03 17.19
C GLU A 51 -3.10 9.90 17.67
N MET A 52 -2.66 8.67 17.44
CA MET A 52 -3.35 7.46 17.89
C MET A 52 -2.96 7.13 19.33
N VAL A 53 -3.92 6.69 20.15
CA VAL A 53 -3.69 6.28 21.55
C VAL A 53 -2.68 5.12 21.66
N ARG A 54 -2.61 4.29 20.63
CA ARG A 54 -1.65 3.19 20.49
C ARG A 54 -0.97 3.27 19.14
N PRO A 55 0.33 2.94 19.05
CA PRO A 55 1.06 2.97 17.79
C PRO A 55 0.46 1.95 16.80
N LEU A 56 0.26 2.37 15.55
CA LEU A 56 -0.08 1.48 14.45
C LEU A 56 1.18 0.78 13.92
N THR A 57 1.02 -0.10 12.93
CA THR A 57 2.11 -0.93 12.40
C THR A 57 3.31 -0.11 11.93
N HIS A 58 3.10 0.97 11.18
CA HIS A 58 4.19 1.80 10.68
C HIS A 58 4.78 2.70 11.77
N ASP A 59 4.02 3.05 12.81
CA ASP A 59 4.55 3.74 14.00
C ASP A 59 5.43 2.80 14.82
N LEU A 60 5.01 1.55 14.99
CA LEU A 60 5.82 0.50 15.61
C LEU A 60 7.13 0.31 14.85
N LEU A 61 7.10 0.25 13.52
CA LEU A 61 8.33 0.10 12.71
C LEU A 61 9.28 1.29 12.88
N LYS A 62 8.75 2.53 12.86
CA LYS A 62 9.53 3.74 13.17
C LYS A 62 10.16 3.67 14.57
N ASN A 63 9.39 3.22 15.57
CA ASN A 63 9.89 3.06 16.94
C ASN A 63 10.99 1.99 17.03
N ILE A 64 10.90 0.92 16.24
CA ILE A 64 11.95 -0.11 16.14
C ILE A 64 13.24 0.52 15.61
N PHE A 65 13.20 1.31 14.53
CA PHE A 65 14.39 2.04 14.07
C PHE A 65 15.02 2.86 15.21
N GLY A 66 14.20 3.65 15.92
CA GLY A 66 14.67 4.44 17.06
C GLY A 66 15.29 3.61 18.19
N ALA A 67 14.68 2.46 18.53
CA ALA A 67 15.17 1.56 19.57
C ALA A 67 16.55 0.95 19.25
N PHE A 68 16.87 0.80 17.96
CA PHE A 68 18.16 0.33 17.47
C PHE A 68 19.13 1.47 17.12
N ASN A 69 18.87 2.72 17.56
CA ASN A 69 19.65 3.91 17.22
C ASN A 69 19.81 4.11 15.69
N ALA A 70 18.83 3.65 14.92
CA ALA A 70 18.75 3.84 13.49
C ALA A 70 17.77 4.95 13.16
N ARG A 71 18.05 5.71 12.10
CA ARG A 71 17.21 6.80 11.63
C ARG A 71 16.86 6.58 10.17
N VAL A 72 15.57 6.52 9.85
CA VAL A 72 15.14 6.58 8.44
C VAL A 72 15.53 7.96 7.91
N ILE A 73 16.19 7.99 6.75
CA ILE A 73 16.72 9.24 6.16
C ILE A 73 15.97 9.67 4.91
N ARG A 74 15.44 8.71 4.16
CA ARG A 74 14.60 8.90 2.96
C ARG A 74 13.97 7.57 2.58
N VAL A 75 13.02 7.62 1.66
CA VAL A 75 12.54 6.43 0.97
C VAL A 75 12.65 6.61 -0.53
N GLU A 76 12.76 5.50 -1.24
CA GLU A 76 13.06 5.49 -2.67
C GLU A 76 12.11 4.56 -3.41
N ILE A 77 11.61 4.95 -4.57
CA ILE A 77 10.97 4.07 -5.54
C ILE A 77 12.00 3.82 -6.64
N VAL A 78 12.62 2.65 -6.63
CA VAL A 78 13.89 2.40 -7.31
C VAL A 78 13.73 1.70 -8.65
N LYS A 79 12.67 0.90 -8.82
CA LYS A 79 12.48 0.07 -10.01
C LYS A 79 11.00 -0.09 -10.36
N LEU A 80 10.73 -0.19 -11.65
CA LEU A 80 9.48 -0.66 -12.21
C LEU A 80 9.82 -1.84 -13.13
N GLN A 81 9.23 -3.01 -12.88
CA GLN A 81 9.41 -4.19 -13.71
C GLN A 81 8.11 -4.98 -13.73
N ASP A 82 7.65 -5.37 -14.92
CA ASP A 82 6.43 -6.16 -15.10
C ASP A 82 5.21 -5.52 -14.40
N ASP A 83 5.08 -4.19 -14.52
CA ASP A 83 4.07 -3.36 -13.84
C ASP A 83 4.14 -3.37 -12.30
N ILE A 84 5.22 -3.89 -11.72
CA ILE A 84 5.46 -3.94 -10.27
C ILE A 84 6.52 -2.91 -9.89
N PHE A 85 6.15 -2.00 -9.00
CA PHE A 85 7.06 -1.03 -8.40
C PHE A 85 7.79 -1.62 -7.19
N TYR A 86 9.08 -1.32 -7.07
CA TYR A 86 9.93 -1.69 -5.95
C TYR A 86 10.38 -0.45 -5.20
N GLY A 87 10.32 -0.51 -3.87
CA GLY A 87 10.71 0.58 -2.99
C GLY A 87 11.85 0.19 -2.06
N ASN A 88 12.57 1.19 -1.55
CA ASN A 88 13.56 1.03 -0.49
C ASN A 88 13.26 2.01 0.65
N ILE A 89 13.33 1.52 1.88
CA ILE A 89 13.49 2.37 3.05
C ILE A 89 15.00 2.51 3.27
N VAL A 90 15.48 3.74 3.23
CA VAL A 90 16.90 4.03 3.48
C VAL A 90 17.03 4.56 4.89
N ALA A 91 17.85 3.89 5.69
CA ALA A 91 18.12 4.26 7.07
C ALA A 91 19.63 4.41 7.31
N GLU A 92 19.98 5.17 8.33
CA GLU A 92 21.34 5.34 8.81
C GLU A 92 21.45 4.72 10.21
N ALA A 93 22.45 3.86 10.41
CA ALA A 93 22.82 3.30 11.71
C ALA A 93 24.34 3.18 11.79
N ASP A 94 24.94 3.57 12.93
CA ASP A 94 26.40 3.54 13.14
C ASP A 94 27.21 4.22 12.01
N GLY A 95 26.67 5.30 11.44
CA GLY A 95 27.28 6.05 10.34
C GLY A 95 27.28 5.31 8.99
N ARG A 96 26.50 4.24 8.86
CA ARG A 96 26.34 3.47 7.61
C ARG A 96 24.92 3.57 7.09
N GLU A 97 24.80 3.69 5.78
CA GLU A 97 23.53 3.63 5.08
C GLU A 97 23.10 2.17 4.90
N ILE A 98 21.84 1.88 5.21
CA ILE A 98 21.20 0.57 5.10
C ILE A 98 19.99 0.73 4.19
N HIS A 99 19.91 -0.12 3.16
CA HIS A 99 18.79 -0.18 2.25
C HIS A 99 17.94 -1.40 2.58
N ILE A 100 16.65 -1.17 2.82
CA ILE A 100 15.68 -2.20 3.16
C ILE A 100 14.65 -2.27 2.04
N ASP A 101 14.62 -3.39 1.33
CA ASP A 101 13.62 -3.66 0.29
C ASP A 101 12.20 -3.59 0.88
N SER A 102 11.29 -2.97 0.14
CA SER A 102 9.93 -2.69 0.59
C SER A 102 8.99 -2.48 -0.59
N ARG A 103 7.69 -2.69 -0.34
CA ARG A 103 6.66 -2.18 -1.26
C ARG A 103 6.65 -0.64 -1.17
N PRO A 104 6.40 0.07 -2.29
CA PRO A 104 6.28 1.52 -2.28
C PRO A 104 5.26 2.05 -1.26
N SER A 105 4.13 1.34 -1.07
CA SER A 105 3.12 1.72 -0.09
C SER A 105 3.65 1.78 1.35
N ASP A 106 4.46 0.81 1.75
CA ASP A 106 5.05 0.75 3.08
C ASP A 106 6.14 1.81 3.25
N ALA A 107 6.96 1.98 2.22
CA ALA A 107 8.00 3.02 2.20
C ALA A 107 7.38 4.43 2.33
N ILE A 108 6.34 4.73 1.55
CA ILE A 108 5.60 5.99 1.63
C ILE A 108 4.97 6.18 3.01
N ALA A 109 4.33 5.15 3.58
CA ALA A 109 3.72 5.22 4.91
C ALA A 109 4.73 5.53 6.03
N ILE A 110 5.96 5.02 5.90
CA ILE A 110 7.07 5.34 6.81
C ILE A 110 7.59 6.76 6.56
N ALA A 111 7.72 7.17 5.30
CA ALA A 111 8.23 8.49 4.96
C ALA A 111 7.39 9.62 5.55
N VAL A 112 6.07 9.50 5.48
CA VAL A 112 5.13 10.46 6.08
C VAL A 112 5.33 10.52 7.60
N ARG A 113 5.37 9.36 8.29
CA ARG A 113 5.52 9.30 9.76
C ARG A 113 6.88 9.75 10.29
N ALA A 114 7.93 9.53 9.49
CA ALA A 114 9.30 9.91 9.81
C ALA A 114 9.65 11.32 9.31
N HIS A 115 8.77 11.97 8.54
CA HIS A 115 8.98 13.29 7.92
C HIS A 115 10.27 13.32 7.09
N VAL A 116 10.45 12.32 6.24
CA VAL A 116 11.61 12.18 5.35
C VAL A 116 11.21 12.25 3.89
N PRO A 117 12.11 12.67 2.99
CA PRO A 117 11.80 12.82 1.57
C PRO A 117 11.46 11.47 0.91
N ILE A 118 10.52 11.53 -0.05
CA ILE A 118 10.19 10.45 -0.96
C ILE A 118 10.90 10.73 -2.28
N LEU A 119 11.71 9.79 -2.74
CA LEU A 119 12.49 9.90 -3.96
C LEU A 119 12.07 8.85 -4.98
N VAL A 120 12.07 9.20 -6.25
CA VAL A 120 11.80 8.29 -7.37
C VAL A 120 13.04 8.22 -8.26
N HIS A 121 13.42 7.02 -8.68
CA HIS A 121 14.50 6.87 -9.64
C HIS A 121 14.10 7.45 -11.01
N SER A 122 15.03 8.11 -11.71
CA SER A 122 14.72 8.81 -12.96
C SER A 122 14.13 7.87 -14.01
N SER A 123 14.67 6.65 -14.13
CA SER A 123 14.14 5.65 -15.06
C SER A 123 12.70 5.22 -14.76
N VAL A 124 12.29 5.21 -13.48
CA VAL A 124 10.91 4.90 -13.09
C VAL A 124 9.99 6.05 -13.49
N MET A 125 10.42 7.28 -13.21
CA MET A 125 9.68 8.48 -13.58
C MET A 125 9.59 8.65 -15.11
N GLU A 126 10.62 8.28 -15.86
CA GLU A 126 10.64 8.22 -17.33
C GLU A 126 9.70 7.16 -17.88
N ALA A 127 9.64 5.98 -17.27
CA ALA A 127 8.80 4.89 -17.74
C ALA A 127 7.31 5.08 -17.45
N ALA A 128 6.95 5.65 -16.29
CA ALA A 128 5.56 5.69 -15.81
C ALA A 128 5.07 7.08 -15.37
N GLY A 129 5.91 8.11 -15.45
CA GLY A 129 5.51 9.47 -15.10
C GLY A 129 4.70 10.13 -16.21
N MET A 130 3.66 10.86 -15.83
CA MET A 130 2.70 11.51 -16.74
C MET A 130 2.69 13.03 -16.52
N THR A 131 2.39 13.80 -17.57
CA THR A 131 2.12 15.24 -17.48
C THR A 131 0.65 15.51 -17.84
N PRO A 132 -0.04 16.47 -17.21
CA PRO A 132 -1.47 16.73 -17.43
C PRO A 132 -1.87 16.97 -18.88
N ASP A 133 -0.97 17.54 -19.69
CA ASP A 133 -1.21 17.86 -21.11
C ASP A 133 -1.06 16.65 -22.05
N GLN A 134 -0.53 15.52 -21.57
CA GLN A 134 -0.29 14.35 -22.42
C GLN A 134 -1.21 13.17 -22.11
N ASP A 135 -1.58 12.90 -20.86
CA ASP A 135 -2.43 11.76 -20.51
C ASP A 135 -3.06 11.95 -19.12
N MET A 136 -4.23 12.59 -19.04
CA MET A 136 -5.16 12.24 -17.97
C MET A 136 -5.94 11.03 -18.47
N PRO A 137 -5.60 9.79 -18.07
CA PRO A 137 -6.55 8.72 -18.24
C PRO A 137 -7.78 9.09 -17.41
N GLU A 138 -8.87 9.47 -18.09
CA GLU A 138 -10.19 9.21 -17.53
C GLU A 138 -10.19 7.74 -17.16
N THR A 139 -10.23 7.47 -15.84
CA THR A 139 -10.48 6.19 -15.18
C THR A 139 -10.68 5.01 -16.15
N SER A 140 -9.57 4.50 -16.69
CA SER A 140 -9.54 3.19 -17.29
C SER A 140 -8.65 2.38 -16.36
N ALA A 141 -9.31 1.57 -15.53
CA ALA A 141 -8.65 0.49 -14.84
C ALA A 141 -7.78 -0.27 -15.85
N PRO A 142 -6.60 -0.79 -15.46
CA PRO A 142 -5.97 -1.81 -16.26
C PRO A 142 -7.02 -2.90 -16.47
N ALA A 143 -7.38 -3.17 -17.73
CA ALA A 143 -8.30 -4.22 -18.09
C ALA A 143 -7.87 -5.46 -17.33
N ALA A 144 -8.77 -6.03 -16.52
CA ALA A 144 -8.54 -7.27 -15.83
C ALA A 144 -8.10 -8.30 -16.89
N LYS A 145 -6.80 -8.55 -17.00
CA LYS A 145 -6.32 -9.78 -17.62
C LYS A 145 -7.00 -10.88 -16.82
N GLU A 146 -7.70 -11.77 -17.53
CA GLU A 146 -8.26 -12.97 -16.92
C GLU A 146 -7.21 -13.56 -15.98
N PRO A 147 -7.57 -13.91 -14.75
CA PRO A 147 -6.62 -14.52 -13.84
C PRO A 147 -5.98 -15.71 -14.57
N PRO A 148 -4.65 -15.87 -14.51
CA PRO A 148 -3.99 -17.00 -15.14
C PRO A 148 -4.70 -18.29 -14.69
N PRO A 149 -4.87 -19.28 -15.59
CA PRO A 149 -5.57 -20.50 -15.23
C PRO A 149 -4.94 -21.07 -13.97
N LEU A 150 -5.79 -21.28 -12.96
CA LEU A 150 -5.39 -21.86 -11.68
C LEU A 150 -4.67 -23.18 -11.96
N SER A 151 -3.51 -23.41 -11.34
CA SER A 151 -2.87 -24.72 -11.41
C SER A 151 -3.80 -25.77 -10.81
N GLU A 152 -3.68 -27.03 -11.26
CA GLU A 152 -4.49 -28.14 -10.74
C GLU A 152 -4.41 -28.22 -9.19
N ASP A 153 -3.23 -27.97 -8.62
CA ASP A 153 -3.00 -27.88 -7.17
C ASP A 153 -3.81 -26.78 -6.46
N ALA A 154 -4.06 -25.66 -7.13
CA ALA A 154 -4.84 -24.56 -6.57
C ALA A 154 -6.34 -24.89 -6.59
N ASN A 155 -6.81 -25.62 -7.60
CA ASN A 155 -8.19 -26.11 -7.69
C ASN A 155 -8.49 -27.14 -6.58
N ASP A 156 -7.53 -28.02 -6.29
CA ASP A 156 -7.66 -29.01 -5.20
C ASP A 156 -7.67 -28.35 -3.81
N ARG A 157 -6.95 -27.23 -3.62
CA ARG A 157 -7.05 -26.48 -2.36
C ARG A 157 -8.38 -25.75 -2.21
N LEU A 158 -8.94 -25.26 -3.32
CA LEU A 158 -10.22 -24.56 -3.33
C LEU A 158 -11.41 -25.51 -3.07
N SER A 159 -11.34 -26.76 -3.52
CA SER A 159 -12.38 -27.76 -3.22
C SER A 159 -12.44 -28.09 -1.74
N VAL A 160 -11.29 -28.27 -1.08
CA VAL A 160 -11.20 -28.47 0.38
C VAL A 160 -11.72 -27.26 1.15
N PHE A 161 -11.45 -26.04 0.68
CA PHE A 161 -11.95 -24.82 1.30
C PHE A 161 -13.47 -24.66 1.13
N LYS A 162 -14.02 -25.09 -0.01
CA LYS A 162 -15.47 -25.07 -0.26
C LYS A 162 -16.22 -26.07 0.63
N ASP A 163 -15.69 -27.28 0.77
CA ASP A 163 -16.22 -28.29 1.70
C ASP A 163 -16.17 -27.84 3.17
N PHE A 164 -15.24 -26.95 3.51
CA PHE A 164 -15.14 -26.36 4.85
C PHE A 164 -16.20 -25.28 5.08
N ILE A 165 -16.42 -24.40 4.10
CA ILE A 165 -17.48 -23.37 4.15
C ILE A 165 -18.86 -24.01 4.16
N ASP A 166 -19.11 -25.05 3.36
CA ASP A 166 -20.41 -25.74 3.31
C ASP A 166 -20.73 -26.48 4.63
N LYS A 167 -19.71 -26.81 5.44
CA LYS A 167 -19.88 -27.38 6.79
C LYS A 167 -20.08 -26.34 7.88
N LEU A 168 -19.72 -25.09 7.61
CA LEU A 168 -20.05 -23.97 8.48
C LEU A 168 -21.45 -23.49 8.06
N ASP A 169 -22.46 -23.85 8.84
CA ASP A 169 -23.87 -23.44 8.63
C ASP A 169 -24.02 -21.93 8.90
N ILE A 170 -23.45 -21.10 8.02
CA ILE A 170 -23.38 -19.64 8.11
C ILE A 170 -24.72 -18.99 7.77
N ASP A 171 -25.65 -19.76 7.17
CA ASP A 171 -26.96 -19.27 6.74
C ASP A 171 -28.02 -19.23 7.86
N ASN A 172 -27.67 -19.53 9.12
CA ASN A 172 -28.62 -19.40 10.23
C ASN A 172 -28.00 -18.85 11.54
N PRO A 173 -27.91 -17.52 11.70
CA PRO A 173 -27.31 -16.89 12.88
C PRO A 173 -28.21 -16.88 14.14
N ASP A 174 -29.41 -17.48 14.13
CA ASP A 174 -30.43 -17.29 15.19
C ASP A 174 -30.65 -18.50 16.13
N LYS A 175 -29.72 -19.45 16.22
CA LYS A 175 -29.88 -20.63 17.11
C LYS A 175 -29.45 -20.48 18.58
N ASP A 176 -28.91 -19.32 18.98
CA ASP A 176 -28.50 -19.07 20.38
C ASP A 176 -29.26 -17.92 21.05
N LYS A 177 -30.60 -17.96 21.02
CA LYS A 177 -31.40 -17.19 22.00
C LYS A 177 -31.96 -18.15 23.06
N PRO A 178 -31.63 -17.98 24.34
CA PRO A 178 -32.24 -18.78 25.39
C PRO A 178 -33.74 -18.43 25.48
N ASP A 179 -34.59 -19.47 25.55
CA ASP A 179 -36.03 -19.34 25.74
C ASP A 179 -36.33 -18.48 26.98
N SER A 180 -37.05 -17.38 26.76
CA SER A 180 -37.68 -16.62 27.85
C SER A 180 -38.88 -17.42 28.34
N ASP A 181 -38.68 -18.28 29.32
CA ASP A 181 -39.74 -19.01 29.98
C ASP A 181 -40.62 -18.05 30.80
N SER A 182 -41.89 -18.00 30.44
CA SER A 182 -42.94 -17.30 31.14
C SER A 182 -43.32 -18.03 32.42
N THR A 183 -43.24 -17.36 33.58
CA THR A 183 -44.18 -17.53 34.70
C THR A 183 -44.32 -16.22 35.46
#